data_AF-A0A848B5U1-F1
#
_entry.id   AF-A0A848B5U1-F1
#
_cell.length_a   1.000
_cell.length_b   1.000
_cell.length_c   1.000
_cell.angle_alpha   90.00
_cell.angle_beta   90.00
_cell.angle_gamma   90.00
#
_symmetry.space_group_name_H-M   'P 1'
#
loop_
_entity.id
_entity.type
_entity.pdbx_description
1 polymer ?
#
loop_
_entity_poly.entity_id
_entity_poly.type
_entity_poly.pdbx_seq_one_letter_code
_entity_poly.pdbx_strand_id
1 'polypeptide(L)'
;MTKEELIKQQIQRIEVLENKVASLETELATLRSRYEARRSAAASDIKESREKDLYPQERREILMDVLRQARRNIPDGTRRADVVDDALASCAVQGIPAKKEKALKEALTGYQDMDASLRRKLSDLGIDVAEKTNRHWKVRYYGDPRYSGAIPCSGSDGFRGGRNLAADLIKRFF
;
A
#
# COMPACT_ATOMS: atom_id res chain seq x y z
N MET A 1 37.62 48.11 -21.55
CA MET A 1 37.52 47.46 -20.24
C MET A 1 38.92 47.21 -19.75
N THR A 2 39.35 47.93 -18.72
CA THR A 2 40.66 47.72 -18.12
C THR A 2 40.64 46.44 -17.28
N LYS A 3 41.82 45.85 -17.03
CA LYS A 3 41.95 44.64 -16.20
C LYS A 3 41.35 44.85 -14.80
N GLU A 4 41.42 46.08 -14.29
CA GLU A 4 40.85 46.48 -12.99
C GLU A 4 39.32 46.50 -13.00
N GLU A 5 38.68 46.96 -14.07
CA GLU A 5 37.22 46.93 -14.22
C GLU A 5 36.70 45.48 -14.26
N LEU A 6 37.41 44.59 -14.95
CA LEU A 6 37.05 43.17 -15.02
C LEU A 6 37.16 42.49 -13.65
N ILE A 7 38.23 42.77 -12.90
CA ILE A 7 38.42 42.25 -11.53
C ILE A 7 37.29 42.75 -10.63
N LYS A 8 36.94 44.03 -10.71
CA LYS A 8 35.85 44.62 -9.91
C LYS A 8 34.50 43.98 -10.23
N GLN A 9 34.22 43.72 -11.51
CA GLN A 9 33.01 43.03 -11.94
C GLN A 9 32.96 41.57 -11.47
N GLN A 10 34.10 40.87 -11.47
CA GLN A 10 34.20 39.50 -10.98
C GLN A 10 33.98 39.43 -9.46
N ILE A 11 34.54 40.37 -8.69
CA ILE A 11 34.32 40.47 -7.24
C ILE A 11 32.84 40.67 -6.91
N GLN A 12 32.18 41.61 -7.59
CA GLN A 12 30.74 41.83 -7.42
C GLN A 12 29.91 40.59 -7.76
N ARG A 13 30.32 39.83 -8.79
CA ARG A 13 29.61 38.61 -9.17
C ARG A 13 29.81 37.49 -8.16
N ILE A 14 30.99 37.37 -7.58
CA ILE A 14 31.28 36.41 -6.50
C ILE A 14 30.40 36.74 -5.29
N GLU A 15 30.35 38.00 -4.87
CA GLU A 15 29.55 38.45 -3.73
C GLU A 15 28.05 38.16 -3.92
N VAL A 16 27.50 38.40 -5.13
CA VAL A 16 26.11 38.06 -5.45
C VAL A 16 25.87 36.54 -5.40
N LEU A 17 26.81 35.74 -5.89
CA LEU A 17 26.69 34.28 -5.88
C LEU A 17 26.78 33.73 -4.45
N GLU A 18 27.67 34.25 -3.61
CA GLU A 18 27.82 33.86 -2.20
C GLU A 18 26.53 34.15 -1.42
N ASN A 19 25.95 35.35 -1.60
CA ASN A 19 24.67 35.69 -0.98
C ASN A 19 23.53 34.76 -1.44
N LYS A 20 23.55 34.34 -2.71
CA LYS A 20 22.54 33.42 -3.25
C LYS A 20 22.71 32.00 -2.72
N VAL A 21 23.94 31.52 -2.57
CA VAL A 21 24.24 30.22 -1.95
C VAL A 21 23.76 30.23 -0.50
N ALA A 22 24.11 31.25 0.28
CA ALA A 22 23.66 31.39 1.66
C ALA A 22 22.11 31.39 1.77
N SER A 23 21.43 32.14 0.89
CA SER A 23 19.96 32.13 0.83
C SER A 23 19.39 30.74 0.53
N LEU A 24 19.94 30.04 -0.47
CA LEU A 24 19.45 28.70 -0.85
C LEU A 24 19.71 27.66 0.24
N GLU A 25 20.84 27.76 0.96
CA GLU A 25 21.14 26.88 2.09
C GLU A 25 20.15 27.07 3.23
N THR A 26 19.77 28.32 3.54
CA THR A 26 18.73 28.61 4.56
C THR A 26 17.36 28.07 4.15
N GLU A 27 17.00 28.20 2.88
CA GLU A 27 15.74 27.68 2.34
C GLU A 27 15.71 26.14 2.38
N LEU A 28 16.80 25.49 1.98
CA LEU A 28 16.96 24.04 2.09
C LEU A 28 16.90 23.55 3.54
N ALA A 29 17.54 24.25 4.47
CA ALA A 29 17.47 23.91 5.90
C ALA A 29 16.03 24.02 6.43
N THR A 30 15.31 25.07 6.02
CA THR A 30 13.91 25.29 6.41
C THR A 30 13.00 24.23 5.80
N LEU A 31 13.17 23.90 4.53
CA LEU A 31 12.39 22.87 3.84
C LEU A 31 12.67 21.48 4.44
N ARG A 32 13.94 21.15 4.74
CA ARG A 32 14.30 19.91 5.43
C ARG A 32 13.67 19.84 6.81
N SER A 33 13.74 20.91 7.59
CA SER A 33 13.10 20.97 8.92
C SER A 33 11.59 20.78 8.82
N ARG A 34 10.92 21.45 7.88
CA ARG A 34 9.47 21.27 7.63
C ARG A 34 9.13 19.86 7.16
N TYR A 35 9.95 19.27 6.31
CA TYR A 35 9.78 17.90 5.85
C TYR A 35 9.93 16.91 7.01
N GLU A 36 10.95 17.08 7.84
CA GLU A 36 11.17 16.25 9.04
C GLU A 36 10.07 16.44 10.08
N ALA A 37 9.63 17.67 10.32
CA ALA A 37 8.51 17.97 11.21
C ALA A 37 7.19 17.38 10.67
N ARG A 38 6.94 17.43 9.35
CA ARG A 38 5.77 16.81 8.71
C ARG A 38 5.87 15.29 8.69
N ARG A 39 7.06 14.73 8.51
CA ARG A 39 7.36 13.29 8.62
C ARG A 39 7.21 12.81 10.06
N SER A 40 7.49 13.66 11.03
CA SER A 40 7.31 13.40 12.47
C SER A 40 5.84 13.56 12.89
N ALA A 41 5.14 14.58 12.41
CA ALA A 41 3.72 14.83 12.68
C ALA A 41 2.79 13.84 11.94
N ALA A 42 3.18 13.36 10.76
CA ALA A 42 2.54 12.22 10.09
C ALA A 42 2.92 10.87 10.72
N ALA A 43 3.79 10.87 11.73
CA ALA A 43 4.27 9.68 12.44
C ALA A 43 3.71 9.60 13.86
N SER A 44 2.43 9.87 14.02
CA SER A 44 1.68 9.54 15.23
C SER A 44 1.20 8.09 15.18
N ASP A 45 1.65 7.32 16.17
CA ASP A 45 1.17 6.05 16.74
C ASP A 45 1.21 4.74 15.93
N ILE A 46 1.20 4.76 14.59
CA ILE A 46 1.33 3.51 13.79
C ILE A 46 2.81 3.07 13.64
N LYS A 47 3.77 3.93 13.98
CA LYS A 47 5.22 3.72 13.72
C LYS A 47 5.83 2.51 14.44
N GLU A 48 5.20 2.02 15.50
CA GLU A 48 5.61 0.82 16.25
C GLU A 48 4.88 -0.47 15.81
N SER A 49 4.12 -0.44 14.71
CA SER A 49 3.52 -1.67 14.19
C SER A 49 4.62 -2.64 13.75
N ARG A 50 4.65 -3.84 14.35
CA ARG A 50 5.58 -4.92 13.96
C ARG A 50 5.27 -5.49 12.58
N GLU A 51 4.04 -5.34 12.10
CA GLU A 51 3.65 -5.77 10.76
C GLU A 51 4.27 -4.86 9.70
N LYS A 52 4.81 -5.48 8.65
CA LYS A 52 5.40 -4.79 7.50
C LYS A 52 4.43 -4.88 6.32
N ASP A 53 4.49 -3.89 5.44
CA ASP A 53 3.77 -3.94 4.17
C ASP A 53 4.29 -5.13 3.34
N LEU A 54 3.41 -6.05 2.95
CA LEU A 54 3.70 -7.17 2.04
C LEU A 54 3.78 -6.70 0.58
N TYR A 55 3.06 -5.62 0.26
CA TYR A 55 3.15 -4.89 -1.00
C TYR A 55 3.06 -3.38 -0.73
N PRO A 56 3.53 -2.51 -1.65
CA PRO A 56 3.61 -1.08 -1.38
C PRO A 56 2.30 -0.50 -0.85
N GLN A 57 2.38 0.13 0.33
CA GLN A 57 1.27 0.83 0.98
C GLN A 57 0.11 -0.06 1.46
N GLU A 58 0.31 -1.38 1.61
CA GLU A 58 -0.70 -2.33 2.08
C GLU A 58 -1.39 -1.90 3.38
N ARG A 59 -0.66 -1.62 4.47
CA ARG A 59 -1.30 -1.28 5.75
C ARG A 59 -2.17 -0.03 5.62
N ARG A 60 -1.77 0.91 4.76
CA ARG A 60 -2.57 2.11 4.49
C ARG A 60 -3.88 1.77 3.79
N GLU A 61 -3.84 0.88 2.80
CA GLU A 61 -5.06 0.38 2.13
C GLU A 61 -6.01 -0.27 3.13
N ILE A 62 -5.50 -1.18 3.97
CA ILE A 62 -6.28 -1.91 4.98
C ILE A 62 -6.91 -0.93 5.99
N LEU A 63 -6.12 -0.02 6.55
CA LEU A 63 -6.61 0.95 7.53
C LEU A 63 -7.69 1.86 6.94
N MET A 64 -7.51 2.32 5.70
CA MET A 64 -8.51 3.16 5.04
C MET A 64 -9.79 2.38 4.72
N ASP A 65 -9.70 1.10 4.39
CA ASP A 65 -10.89 0.26 4.21
C ASP A 65 -11.65 0.08 5.53
N VAL A 66 -10.95 -0.22 6.63
CA VAL A 66 -11.55 -0.29 7.97
C VAL A 66 -12.24 1.03 8.35
N LEU A 67 -11.61 2.18 8.08
CA LEU A 67 -12.21 3.49 8.31
C LEU A 67 -13.48 3.70 7.45
N ARG A 68 -13.47 3.31 6.18
CA ARG A 68 -14.66 3.38 5.32
C ARG A 68 -15.78 2.49 5.84
N GLN A 69 -15.47 1.29 6.30
CA GLN A 69 -16.46 0.38 6.88
C GLN A 69 -17.06 0.98 8.16
N ALA A 70 -16.21 1.51 9.05
CA ALA A 70 -16.66 2.17 10.26
C ALA A 70 -17.52 3.40 9.96
N ARG A 71 -17.15 4.19 8.94
CA ARG A 71 -17.87 5.41 8.54
C ARG A 71 -19.34 5.18 8.21
N ARG A 72 -19.68 4.02 7.64
CA ARG A 72 -21.07 3.64 7.29
C ARG A 72 -22.01 3.58 8.49
N ASN A 73 -21.47 3.36 9.68
CA ASN A 73 -22.23 3.22 10.92
C ASN A 73 -22.18 4.48 11.81
N ILE A 74 -21.52 5.54 11.35
CA ILE A 74 -21.42 6.80 12.09
C ILE A 74 -22.49 7.76 11.55
N PRO A 75 -23.37 8.31 12.40
CA PRO A 75 -24.34 9.33 11.97
C PRO A 75 -23.64 10.58 11.43
N ASP A 76 -24.22 11.14 10.36
CA ASP A 76 -23.75 12.38 9.76
C ASP A 76 -23.95 13.59 10.70
N GLY A 77 -23.18 14.66 10.48
CA GLY A 77 -23.21 15.86 11.33
C GLY A 77 -22.58 15.67 12.71
N THR A 78 -21.91 14.54 12.95
CA THR A 78 -21.17 14.31 14.19
C THR A 78 -19.70 14.64 14.02
N ARG A 79 -19.05 15.09 15.10
CA ARG A 79 -17.59 15.32 15.10
C ARG A 79 -16.80 14.07 14.66
N ARG A 80 -17.31 12.88 15.01
CA ARG A 80 -16.70 11.61 14.63
C ARG A 80 -16.76 11.37 13.12
N ALA A 81 -17.88 11.71 12.47
CA ALA A 81 -17.99 11.65 11.01
C ALA A 81 -16.98 12.59 10.36
N ASP A 82 -16.93 13.86 10.79
CA ASP A 82 -16.02 14.85 10.21
C ASP A 82 -14.54 14.43 10.28
N VAL A 83 -14.11 13.88 11.42
CA VAL A 83 -12.72 13.41 11.60
C VAL A 83 -12.41 12.23 10.69
N VAL A 84 -13.34 11.28 10.55
CA VAL A 84 -13.15 10.12 9.68
C VAL A 84 -13.15 10.52 8.21
N ASP A 85 -14.05 11.43 7.81
CA ASP A 85 -14.14 11.93 6.44
C ASP A 85 -12.90 12.73 6.05
N ASP A 86 -12.36 13.56 6.94
CA ASP A 86 -11.10 14.29 6.74
C ASP A 86 -9.90 13.33 6.60
N ALA A 87 -9.82 12.29 7.46
CA ALA A 87 -8.79 11.26 7.36
C ALA A 87 -8.86 10.49 6.03
N LEU A 88 -10.07 10.13 5.60
CA LEU A 88 -10.30 9.45 4.31
C LEU A 88 -9.97 10.35 3.11
N ALA A 89 -10.23 11.65 3.20
CA ALA A 89 -9.94 12.61 2.13
C ALA A 89 -8.44 12.91 2.00
N SER A 90 -7.71 12.95 3.12
CA SER A 90 -6.26 13.23 3.13
C SER A 90 -5.39 12.07 2.63
N CYS A 91 -5.91 10.84 2.66
CA CYS A 91 -5.14 9.63 2.36
C CYS A 91 -5.61 8.94 1.08
N ALA A 92 -4.96 9.23 -0.04
CA ALA A 92 -5.21 8.54 -1.29
C ALA A 92 -4.83 7.05 -1.22
N VAL A 93 -5.68 6.19 -1.77
CA VAL A 93 -5.45 4.75 -1.92
C VAL A 93 -5.54 4.34 -3.38
N GLN A 94 -4.85 3.27 -3.75
CA GLN A 94 -4.81 2.74 -5.12
C GLN A 94 -5.87 1.67 -5.38
N GLY A 95 -6.54 1.18 -4.32
CA GLY A 95 -7.57 0.15 -4.40
C GLY A 95 -6.99 -1.23 -4.74
N ILE A 96 -5.76 -1.50 -4.30
CA ILE A 96 -5.08 -2.78 -4.56
C ILE A 96 -5.87 -3.98 -4.02
N PRO A 97 -6.39 -3.98 -2.77
CA PRO A 97 -7.17 -5.11 -2.26
C PRO A 97 -8.36 -5.46 -3.15
N ALA A 98 -9.16 -4.47 -3.54
CA ALA A 98 -10.32 -4.67 -4.40
C ALA A 98 -9.95 -5.22 -5.80
N LYS A 99 -8.80 -4.79 -6.36
CA LYS A 99 -8.27 -5.34 -7.61
C LYS A 99 -7.84 -6.80 -7.44
N LYS A 100 -7.15 -7.12 -6.34
CA LYS A 100 -6.74 -8.50 -6.02
C LYS A 100 -7.94 -9.41 -5.78
N GLU A 101 -8.96 -8.94 -5.06
CA GLU A 101 -10.22 -9.67 -4.88
C GLU A 101 -10.88 -10.04 -6.20
N LYS A 102 -10.99 -9.06 -7.11
CA LYS A 102 -11.60 -9.26 -8.43
C LYS A 102 -10.80 -10.30 -9.22
N ALA A 103 -9.49 -10.14 -9.28
CA ALA A 103 -8.60 -11.08 -9.96
C ALA A 103 -8.66 -12.49 -9.35
N LEU A 104 -8.78 -12.62 -8.03
CA LEU A 104 -8.93 -13.91 -7.35
C LEU A 104 -10.27 -14.59 -7.68
N LYS A 105 -11.36 -13.83 -7.66
CA LYS A 105 -12.69 -14.31 -8.09
C LYS A 105 -12.67 -14.81 -9.53
N GLU A 106 -12.03 -14.06 -10.43
CA GLU A 106 -11.86 -14.44 -11.84
C GLU A 106 -10.98 -15.68 -12.00
N ALA A 107 -9.86 -15.77 -11.27
CA ALA A 107 -8.95 -16.91 -11.32
C ALA A 107 -9.62 -18.22 -10.86
N LEU A 108 -10.48 -18.15 -9.85
CA LEU A 108 -11.16 -19.32 -9.28
C LEU A 108 -12.54 -19.60 -9.91
N THR A 109 -12.98 -18.78 -10.86
CA THR A 109 -14.22 -19.04 -11.59
C THR A 109 -14.06 -20.33 -12.40
N GLY A 110 -14.94 -21.31 -12.17
CA GLY A 110 -14.85 -22.58 -12.90
C GLY A 110 -13.75 -23.52 -12.38
N TYR A 111 -13.20 -23.29 -11.18
CA TYR A 111 -12.11 -24.09 -10.63
C TYR A 111 -12.40 -25.60 -10.69
N GLN A 112 -11.49 -26.37 -11.29
CA GLN A 112 -11.53 -27.84 -11.38
C GLN A 112 -10.28 -28.48 -10.79
N ASP A 113 -9.10 -27.93 -11.08
CA ASP A 113 -7.81 -28.42 -10.62
C ASP A 113 -6.78 -27.28 -10.51
N MET A 114 -5.66 -27.57 -9.85
CA MET A 114 -4.54 -26.61 -9.71
C MET A 114 -3.58 -26.73 -10.90
N ASP A 115 -3.98 -26.18 -12.05
CA ASP A 115 -3.14 -26.13 -13.23
C ASP A 115 -2.03 -25.06 -13.12
N ALA A 116 -1.10 -25.07 -14.08
CA ALA A 116 0.02 -24.12 -14.09
C ALA A 116 -0.45 -22.66 -14.27
N SER A 117 -1.54 -22.44 -15.00
CA SER A 117 -2.11 -21.12 -15.27
C SER A 117 -2.66 -20.49 -14.00
N LEU A 118 -3.48 -21.22 -13.25
CA LEU A 118 -4.02 -20.81 -11.97
C LEU A 118 -2.92 -20.61 -10.94
N ARG A 119 -1.93 -21.52 -10.87
CA ARG A 119 -0.80 -21.37 -9.94
C ARG A 119 -0.06 -20.06 -10.18
N ARG A 120 0.12 -19.67 -11.44
CA ARG A 120 0.71 -18.37 -11.81
C ARG A 120 -0.18 -17.21 -11.38
N LYS A 121 -1.48 -17.23 -11.70
CA LYS A 121 -2.43 -16.19 -11.29
C LYS A 121 -2.47 -16.00 -9.77
N LEU A 122 -2.43 -17.08 -9.00
CA LEU A 122 -2.36 -17.02 -7.53
C LEU A 122 -1.03 -16.40 -7.07
N SER A 123 0.10 -16.80 -7.66
CA SER A 123 1.41 -16.23 -7.34
C SER A 123 1.48 -14.73 -7.64
N ASP A 124 0.90 -14.27 -8.75
CA ASP A 124 0.81 -12.83 -9.11
C ASP A 124 0.01 -12.02 -8.06
N LEU A 125 -0.88 -12.68 -7.31
CA LEU A 125 -1.64 -12.08 -6.21
C LEU A 125 -0.90 -12.14 -4.86
N GLY A 126 0.26 -12.79 -4.81
CA GLY A 126 1.00 -13.09 -3.59
C GLY A 126 0.48 -14.32 -2.85
N ILE A 127 -0.22 -15.24 -3.52
CA ILE A 127 -0.72 -16.48 -2.94
C ILE A 127 0.14 -17.65 -3.41
N ASP A 128 0.97 -18.16 -2.50
CA ASP A 128 1.91 -19.23 -2.77
C ASP A 128 1.31 -20.60 -2.44
N VAL A 129 1.36 -21.54 -3.39
CA VAL A 129 1.00 -22.95 -3.14
C VAL A 129 2.17 -23.64 -2.44
N ALA A 130 2.04 -23.90 -1.14
CA ALA A 130 3.11 -24.37 -0.26
C ALA A 130 3.19 -25.91 -0.19
N GLU A 131 2.08 -26.57 0.11
CA GLU A 131 2.04 -28.02 0.36
C GLU A 131 0.81 -28.65 -0.30
N LYS A 132 0.94 -29.91 -0.75
CA LYS A 132 -0.18 -30.70 -1.27
C LYS A 132 -0.53 -31.81 -0.29
N THR A 133 -1.79 -31.88 0.12
CA THR A 133 -2.37 -33.05 0.80
C THR A 133 -3.22 -33.85 -0.18
N ASN A 134 -3.71 -35.02 0.25
CA ASN A 134 -4.55 -35.87 -0.59
C ASN A 134 -5.84 -35.18 -1.04
N ARG A 135 -6.32 -34.17 -0.29
CA ARG A 135 -7.61 -33.50 -0.52
C ARG A 135 -7.50 -32.00 -0.79
N HIS A 136 -6.43 -31.34 -0.35
CA HIS A 136 -6.28 -29.89 -0.46
C HIS A 136 -4.84 -29.47 -0.73
N TRP A 137 -4.68 -28.41 -1.52
CA TRP A 137 -3.52 -27.56 -1.58
C TRP A 137 -3.55 -26.56 -0.43
N LYS A 138 -2.47 -26.49 0.34
CA LYS A 138 -2.25 -25.45 1.33
C LYS A 138 -1.60 -24.26 0.64
N VAL A 139 -2.21 -23.09 0.80
CA VAL A 139 -1.71 -21.82 0.27
C VAL A 139 -1.33 -20.86 1.39
N ARG A 140 -0.38 -19.97 1.11
CA ARG A 140 0.09 -18.93 2.05
C ARG A 140 0.11 -17.57 1.36
N TYR A 141 -0.19 -16.51 2.10
CA TYR A 141 -0.09 -15.15 1.59
C TYR A 141 1.33 -14.60 1.81
N TYR A 142 2.03 -14.25 0.74
CA TYR A 142 3.44 -13.83 0.71
C TYR A 142 4.37 -14.76 1.51
N GLY A 143 4.12 -16.08 1.44
CA GLY A 143 4.87 -17.10 2.16
C GLY A 143 4.69 -17.14 3.70
N ASP A 144 3.97 -16.20 4.31
CA ASP A 144 3.79 -16.13 5.77
C ASP A 144 2.86 -17.27 6.24
N PRO A 145 3.33 -18.18 7.12
CA PRO A 145 2.51 -19.30 7.59
C PRO A 145 1.31 -18.88 8.45
N ARG A 146 1.29 -17.66 9.01
CA ARG A 146 0.16 -17.12 9.77
C ARG A 146 -1.07 -16.91 8.88
N TYR A 147 -0.85 -16.54 7.62
CA TYR A 147 -1.89 -16.24 6.65
C TYR A 147 -2.03 -17.42 5.67
N SER A 148 -2.75 -18.47 6.10
CA SER A 148 -2.92 -19.69 5.33
C SER A 148 -4.37 -19.98 4.92
N GLY A 149 -4.51 -20.64 3.78
CA GLY A 149 -5.78 -21.09 3.21
C GLY A 149 -5.65 -22.51 2.65
N ALA A 150 -6.80 -23.11 2.34
CA ALA A 150 -6.89 -24.43 1.73
C ALA A 150 -7.72 -24.36 0.44
N ILE A 151 -7.18 -24.89 -0.64
CA ILE A 151 -7.86 -25.04 -1.94
C ILE A 151 -8.05 -26.55 -2.16
N PRO A 152 -9.26 -27.07 -2.40
CA PRO A 152 -9.47 -28.49 -2.72
C PRO A 152 -8.58 -28.94 -3.88
N CYS A 153 -8.10 -30.18 -3.86
CA CYS A 153 -7.29 -30.72 -4.96
C CYS A 153 -8.09 -30.87 -6.26
N SER A 154 -9.40 -31.08 -6.14
CA SER A 154 -10.35 -31.08 -7.24
C SER A 154 -11.58 -30.24 -6.89
N GLY A 155 -12.13 -29.54 -7.88
CA GLY A 155 -13.38 -28.81 -7.77
C GLY A 155 -14.57 -29.77 -7.91
N SER A 156 -15.35 -29.95 -6.84
CA SER A 156 -16.53 -30.84 -6.86
C SER A 156 -17.80 -30.18 -7.45
N ASP A 157 -17.86 -28.84 -7.48
CA ASP A 157 -19.00 -28.05 -7.95
C ASP A 157 -18.52 -26.90 -8.83
N GLY A 158 -18.43 -27.11 -10.15
CA GLY A 158 -17.71 -26.23 -11.09
C GLY A 158 -18.01 -24.73 -10.99
N PHE A 159 -19.27 -24.32 -10.74
CA PHE A 159 -19.61 -22.89 -10.65
C PHE A 159 -19.67 -22.31 -9.23
N ARG A 160 -20.13 -23.09 -8.24
CA ARG A 160 -20.33 -22.60 -6.86
C ARG A 160 -19.10 -22.82 -5.98
N GLY A 161 -18.38 -23.93 -6.17
CA GLY A 161 -17.19 -24.27 -5.40
C GLY A 161 -16.10 -23.21 -5.51
N GLY A 162 -15.82 -22.75 -6.74
CA GLY A 162 -14.85 -21.68 -6.99
C GLY A 162 -15.22 -20.33 -6.37
N ARG A 163 -16.50 -19.95 -6.37
CA ARG A 163 -16.97 -18.69 -5.77
C ARG A 163 -16.87 -18.70 -4.25
N ASN A 164 -17.26 -19.80 -3.62
CA ASN A 164 -17.15 -19.96 -2.17
C ASN A 164 -15.68 -19.97 -1.73
N LEU A 165 -14.84 -20.70 -2.47
CA LEU A 165 -13.40 -20.73 -2.24
C LEU A 165 -12.78 -19.33 -2.35
N ALA A 166 -13.13 -18.57 -3.39
CA ALA A 166 -12.65 -17.20 -3.55
C ALA A 166 -13.10 -16.32 -2.37
N ALA A 167 -14.36 -16.42 -1.94
CA ALA A 167 -14.87 -15.66 -0.80
C ALA A 167 -14.11 -15.99 0.51
N ASP A 168 -13.79 -17.26 0.73
CA ASP A 168 -13.05 -17.69 1.92
C ASP A 168 -11.60 -17.22 1.91
N LEU A 169 -10.92 -17.25 0.75
CA LEU A 169 -9.56 -16.75 0.63
C LEU A 169 -9.50 -15.22 0.70
N ILE A 170 -10.48 -14.52 0.13
CA ILE A 170 -10.59 -13.05 0.24
C ILE A 170 -10.63 -12.65 1.71
N LYS A 171 -11.56 -13.22 2.50
CA LYS A 171 -11.68 -12.92 3.94
C LYS A 171 -10.40 -13.19 4.75
N ARG A 172 -9.51 -14.05 4.25
CA ARG A 172 -8.27 -14.42 4.93
C ARG A 172 -7.10 -13.51 4.57
N PHE A 173 -7.06 -12.99 3.34
CA PHE A 173 -5.86 -12.37 2.77
C PHE A 173 -6.02 -10.88 2.46
N PHE A 174 -7.27 -10.41 2.27
CA PHE A 174 -7.60 -9.03 1.91
C PHE A 174 -8.55 -8.44 2.94
#